data_AF-A0AAW2M817-F1
#
_entry.id   AF-A0AAW2M817-F1
#
_cell.length_a   1.000
_cell.length_b   1.000
_cell.length_c   1.000
_cell.angle_alpha   90.00
_cell.angle_beta   90.00
_cell.angle_gamma   90.00
#
_symmetry.space_group_name_H-M   'P 1'
#
loop_
_entity.id
_entity.type
_entity.pdbx_description
1 polymer ?
#
loop_
_entity_poly.entity_id
_entity_poly.type
_entity_poly.pdbx_seq_one_letter_code
_entity_poly.pdbx_strand_id
1 'polypeptide(L)'
;MCSSSQIENLKRKLDLFGCCVESRGKSGGLALLWQKSVEVQLQSFSKYHVDASVRTEESDECWRFTGVYGEPDASKWSEFWHILCRLSQQSVRP
;
A
#
# COMPACT_ATOMS: atom_id res chain seq x y z
N MET A 1 -2.40 -16.23 -6.63
CA MET A 1 -3.39 -15.27 -6.09
C MET A 1 -3.01 -15.05 -4.64
N CYS A 2 -2.70 -13.82 -4.23
CA CYS A 2 -2.36 -13.51 -2.85
C CYS A 2 -3.65 -13.66 -2.02
N SER A 3 -3.87 -14.84 -1.42
CA SER A 3 -5.08 -15.08 -0.62
C SER A 3 -4.91 -14.47 0.76
N SER A 4 -5.97 -13.90 1.31
CA SER A 4 -5.98 -13.27 2.65
C SER A 4 -5.42 -14.21 3.72
N SER A 5 -5.66 -15.53 3.57
CA SER A 5 -5.15 -16.56 4.47
C SER A 5 -3.62 -16.75 4.41
N GLN A 6 -2.97 -16.52 3.26
CA GLN A 6 -1.50 -16.56 3.16
C GLN A 6 -0.86 -15.36 3.86
N ILE A 7 -1.43 -14.17 3.66
CA ILE A 7 -0.98 -12.95 4.35
C ILE A 7 -1.18 -13.08 5.86
N GLU A 8 -2.30 -13.64 6.30
CA GLU A 8 -2.57 -13.84 7.73
C GLU A 8 -1.63 -14.86 8.39
N ASN A 9 -1.29 -15.93 7.67
CA ASN A 9 -0.25 -16.86 8.11
C ASN A 9 1.13 -16.19 8.18
N LEU A 10 1.49 -15.33 7.22
CA LEU A 10 2.74 -14.57 7.23
C LEU A 10 2.81 -13.58 8.40
N LYS A 11 1.73 -12.81 8.62
CA LYS A 11 1.59 -11.90 9.77
C LYS A 11 1.85 -12.63 11.08
N ARG A 12 1.22 -13.79 11.27
CA ARG A 12 1.39 -14.59 12.50
C ARG A 12 2.80 -15.16 12.64
N LYS A 13 3.40 -15.64 11.56
CA LYS A 13 4.74 -16.26 11.59
C LYS A 13 5.85 -15.24 11.83
N LEU A 14 5.71 -14.04 11.30
CA LEU A 14 6.72 -12.98 11.36
C LEU A 14 6.43 -11.93 12.43
N ASP A 15 5.33 -12.10 13.16
CA ASP A 15 4.80 -11.16 14.15
C ASP A 15 4.61 -9.73 13.61
N LEU A 16 4.03 -9.62 12.42
CA LEU A 16 3.81 -8.36 11.71
C LEU A 16 2.32 -7.98 11.67
N PHE A 17 2.05 -6.68 11.62
CA PHE A 17 0.78 -6.16 11.13
C PHE A 17 0.79 -6.04 9.61
N GLY A 18 -0.39 -5.83 9.03
CA GLY A 18 -0.49 -5.65 7.59
C GLY A 18 -1.90 -5.45 7.06
N CYS A 19 -1.98 -5.01 5.80
CA CYS A 19 -3.21 -4.98 5.02
C CYS A 19 -2.97 -5.64 3.66
N CYS A 20 -4.05 -6.17 3.07
CA CYS A 20 -4.03 -6.71 1.71
C CYS A 20 -5.10 -5.99 0.87
N VAL A 21 -4.71 -5.61 -0.33
CA VAL A 21 -5.63 -5.13 -1.36
C VAL A 21 -5.88 -6.31 -2.29
N GLU A 22 -7.11 -6.79 -2.31
CA GLU A 22 -7.50 -7.95 -3.11
C GLU A 22 -7.25 -7.72 -4.60
N SER A 23 -6.72 -8.74 -5.27
CA SER A 23 -6.57 -8.76 -6.72
C SER A 23 -7.93 -8.81 -7.41
N ARG A 24 -8.14 -8.02 -8.47
CA ARG A 24 -9.29 -8.20 -9.36
C ARG A 24 -8.91 -9.12 -10.52
N GLY A 25 -9.43 -10.34 -10.55
CA GLY A 25 -9.18 -11.32 -11.62
C GLY A 25 -7.85 -12.05 -11.48
N LYS A 26 -7.08 -12.17 -12.57
CA LYS A 26 -5.76 -12.84 -12.60
C LYS A 26 -4.59 -11.95 -12.18
N SER A 27 -4.84 -10.70 -11.78
CA SER A 27 -3.77 -9.77 -11.40
C SER A 27 -3.08 -10.22 -10.11
N GLY A 28 -1.86 -9.72 -9.88
CA GLY A 28 -1.28 -9.70 -8.54
C GLY A 28 -2.16 -8.90 -7.58
N GLY A 29 -2.08 -9.21 -6.28
CA GLY A 29 -2.65 -8.38 -5.21
C GLY A 29 -1.53 -7.60 -4.53
N LEU A 30 -1.87 -6.49 -3.88
CA LEU A 30 -0.91 -5.71 -3.09
C LEU A 30 -1.03 -6.07 -1.62
N ALA A 31 0.10 -6.12 -0.93
CA ALA A 31 0.13 -6.28 0.51
C ALA A 31 1.15 -5.32 1.12
N LEU A 32 0.74 -4.65 2.19
CA LEU A 32 1.63 -3.86 3.04
C LEU A 32 1.76 -4.60 4.37
N LEU A 33 2.99 -4.87 4.80
CA LEU A 33 3.32 -5.54 6.06
C LEU A 33 4.28 -4.65 6.82
N TRP A 34 4.11 -4.54 8.14
CA TRP A 34 4.94 -3.70 8.99
C TRP A 34 5.07 -4.27 10.40
N GLN A 35 6.12 -3.86 11.11
CA GLN A 35 6.36 -4.27 12.49
C GLN A 35 5.31 -3.65 13.43
N LYS A 36 5.00 -4.33 14.53
CA LYS A 36 3.97 -3.86 15.47
C LYS A 36 4.33 -2.58 16.22
N SER A 37 5.62 -2.27 16.35
CA SER A 37 6.15 -1.01 16.91
C SER A 37 6.01 0.18 15.94
N VAL A 38 5.47 -0.05 14.75
CA VAL A 38 5.24 0.98 13.73
C VAL A 38 3.74 1.20 13.60
N GLU A 39 3.31 2.42 13.88
CA GLU A 39 1.95 2.86 13.64
C GLU A 39 1.80 3.21 12.16
N VAL A 40 0.86 2.54 11.49
CA VAL A 40 0.57 2.76 10.07
C VAL A 40 -0.91 3.08 9.92
N GLN A 41 -1.20 4.26 9.38
CA GLN A 41 -2.54 4.71 9.05
C GLN A 41 -2.74 4.74 7.54
N LEU A 42 -3.62 3.89 7.04
CA LEU A 42 -3.94 3.84 5.62
C LEU A 42 -4.73 5.09 5.21
N GLN A 43 -4.21 5.85 4.24
CA GLN A 43 -4.84 7.07 3.73
C GLN A 43 -5.66 6.77 2.46
N SER A 44 -5.10 6.00 1.54
CA SER A 44 -5.76 5.62 0.29
C SER A 44 -5.20 4.32 -0.25
N PHE A 45 -6.03 3.52 -0.91
CA PHE A 45 -5.57 2.32 -1.59
C PHE A 45 -6.42 2.01 -2.83
N SER A 46 -5.81 1.34 -3.79
CA SER A 46 -6.45 0.82 -5.00
C SER A 46 -5.67 -0.38 -5.53
N LYS A 47 -6.12 -0.97 -6.64
CA LYS A 47 -5.34 -2.00 -7.35
C LYS A 47 -3.97 -1.50 -7.86
N TYR A 48 -3.77 -0.18 -7.95
CA TYR A 48 -2.55 0.45 -8.46
C TYR A 48 -1.68 1.06 -7.37
N HIS A 49 -2.19 1.27 -6.16
CA HIS A 49 -1.41 1.95 -5.14
C HIS A 49 -1.87 1.63 -3.72
N VAL A 50 -0.95 1.79 -2.78
CA VAL A 50 -1.21 1.85 -1.35
C VAL A 50 -0.51 3.09 -0.82
N ASP A 51 -1.24 3.91 -0.08
CA ASP A 51 -0.77 5.16 0.48
C ASP A 51 -1.11 5.21 1.97
N ALA A 52 -0.11 5.49 2.80
CA ALA A 52 -0.21 5.42 4.26
C ALA A 52 0.69 6.44 4.94
N SER A 53 0.25 6.92 6.10
CA SER A 53 1.08 7.66 7.05
C SER A 53 1.73 6.66 8.00
N VAL A 54 3.02 6.87 8.30
CA VAL A 54 3.84 5.97 9.11
C VAL A 54 4.49 6.77 10.23
N ARG A 55 4.34 6.29 11.46
CA ARG A 55 4.96 6.82 12.67
C ARG A 55 5.62 5.67 13.43
N THR A 56 6.81 5.88 13.98
CA THR A 56 7.46 4.91 14.84
C THR A 56 7.31 5.33 16.30
N GLU A 57 7.32 4.38 17.23
CA GLU A 57 7.29 4.72 18.67
C GLU A 57 8.53 5.52 19.12
N GLU A 58 9.64 5.38 18.41
CA GLU A 58 10.95 5.98 18.74
C GLU A 58 11.09 7.43 18.26
N SER A 59 10.31 7.84 17.27
CA SER A 59 10.33 9.20 16.73
C SER A 59 8.92 9.73 16.52
N ASP A 60 8.66 10.95 16.99
CA ASP A 60 7.38 11.63 16.74
C ASP A 60 7.24 12.12 15.28
N GLU A 61 8.23 11.83 14.44
CA GLU A 61 8.24 12.16 13.02
C GLU A 61 7.29 11.23 12.24
N CYS A 62 6.27 11.83 11.65
CA CYS A 62 5.34 11.15 10.76
C CYS A 62 5.79 11.35 9.32
N TRP A 63 5.99 10.25 8.58
CA TRP A 63 6.32 10.28 7.16
C TRP A 63 5.28 9.52 6.34
N ARG A 64 5.28 9.74 5.03
CA ARG A 64 4.29 9.14 4.12
C ARG A 64 4.92 8.05 3.27
N PHE A 65 4.29 6.89 3.27
CA PHE A 65 4.59 5.79 2.37
C PHE A 65 3.58 5.77 1.23
N THR A 66 4.05 5.80 -0.01
CA THR A 66 3.22 5.56 -1.20
C THR A 66 3.86 4.46 -2.05
N GLY A 67 3.29 3.26 -2.01
CA GLY A 67 3.66 2.14 -2.87
C GLY A 67 2.79 2.10 -4.11
N VAL A 68 3.37 2.04 -5.29
CA VAL A 68 2.64 1.98 -6.56
C VAL A 68 2.90 0.65 -7.27
N TYR A 69 1.83 0.06 -7.79
CA TYR A 69 1.84 -1.09 -8.68
C TYR A 69 1.45 -0.65 -10.09
N GLY A 70 2.38 -0.83 -11.03
CA GLY A 70 2.22 -0.38 -12.41
C GLY A 70 1.07 -1.07 -13.15
N GLU A 71 0.48 -0.35 -14.11
CA GLU A 71 -0.50 -0.90 -15.03
C GLU A 71 0.20 -1.61 -16.21
N PRO A 72 0.07 -2.95 -16.35
CA PRO A 72 0.67 -3.67 -17.46
C PRO A 72 0.00 -3.38 -18.82
N ASP A 73 -1.25 -2.91 -18.83
CA ASP A 73 -1.99 -2.59 -20.06
C ASP A 73 -1.72 -1.14 -20.51
N ALA A 74 -0.97 -0.99 -21.60
CA ALA A 74 -0.63 0.32 -22.17
C ALA A 74 -1.86 1.17 -22.51
N SER A 75 -3.02 0.56 -22.82
CA SER A 75 -4.24 1.31 -23.11
C SER A 75 -4.77 2.08 -21.89
N LYS A 76 -4.41 1.64 -20.68
CA LYS A 76 -4.81 2.25 -19.40
C LYS A 76 -3.73 3.14 -18.78
N TRP A 77 -2.59 3.31 -19.45
CA TRP A 77 -1.48 4.12 -18.93
C TRP A 77 -1.87 5.58 -18.69
N SER A 78 -2.73 6.16 -19.53
CA SER A 78 -3.20 7.53 -19.30
C SER A 78 -3.94 7.65 -17.96
N GLU A 79 -4.82 6.70 -17.64
CA GLU A 79 -5.54 6.66 -16.36
C GLU A 79 -4.56 6.47 -15.19
N PHE A 80 -3.62 5.53 -15.32
CA PHE A 80 -2.58 5.30 -14.33
C PHE A 80 -1.73 6.55 -14.07
N TRP A 81 -1.36 7.29 -15.11
CA TRP A 81 -0.59 8.52 -14.99
C TRP A 81 -1.38 9.64 -14.30
N HIS A 82 -2.68 9.78 -14.58
CA HIS A 82 -3.54 10.71 -13.85
C HIS A 82 -3.61 10.38 -12.35
N ILE A 83 -3.67 9.08 -12.00
CA ILE A 83 -3.64 8.64 -10.60
C ILE A 83 -2.31 9.02 -9.95
N LEU A 84 -1.17 8.76 -10.61
CA LEU A 84 0.16 9.14 -10.13
C LEU A 84 0.29 10.65 -9.91
N CYS A 85 -0.14 11.46 -10.87
CA CYS A 85 -0.14 12.92 -10.74
C CYS A 85 -1.03 13.40 -9.59
N ARG A 86 -2.16 12.74 -9.33
CA ARG A 86 -3.02 13.07 -8.18
C ARG A 86 -2.36 12.69 -6.85
N LEU A 87 -1.72 11.52 -6.79
CA LEU A 87 -1.00 11.06 -5.60
C LEU A 87 0.19 11.99 -5.27
N SER A 88 0.94 12.42 -6.29
CA SER A 88 2.05 13.34 -6.07
C SER A 88 1.59 14.67 -5.48
N GLN A 89 0.48 15.23 -5.97
CA GLN A 89 -0.13 16.43 -5.41
C GLN A 89 -0.62 16.23 -3.97
N GLN A 90 -1.11 15.04 -3.63
CA GLN A 90 -1.54 14.73 -2.27
C GLN A 90 -0.36 14.58 -1.30
N SER A 91 0.81 14.14 -1.78
CA SER A 91 2.02 13.97 -0.94
C SER A 91 2.60 15.29 -0.41
N VAL A 92 2.21 16.43 -0.98
CA VAL A 92 2.67 17.77 -0.58
C VAL A 92 1.97 18.27 0.69
N ARG A 93 0.93 17.59 1.16
CA ARG A 93 0.30 17.93 2.44
C ARG A 93 1.09 17.25 3.58
N PRO A 94 1.63 18.03 4.54
CA PRO A 94 2.31 17.50 5.71
C PRO A 94 1.36 16.64 6.56
#